data_AF-A0A0M9DZL6-F1
#
_entry.id   AF-A0A0M9DZL6-F1
#
_cell.length_a   1.000
_cell.length_b   1.000
_cell.length_c   1.000
_cell.angle_alpha   90.00
_cell.angle_beta   90.00
_cell.angle_gamma   90.00
#
_symmetry.space_group_name_H-M   'P 1'
#
loop_
_entity.id
_entity.type
_entity.pdbx_description
1 polymer ?
#
loop_
_entity_poly.entity_id
_entity_poly.type
_entity_poly.pdbx_seq_one_letter_code
_entity_poly.pdbx_strand_id
1 'polypeptide(L)'
;EHPSNAQVFLRKKQIKIITDIENHLVNKYLKKIKSSYSYISDIKGKVITIFESNQNNDAIRDVFNKFSIGLPKSDSFINEIIDKNASYSPVMRFILLDKKKRIFTTERFCFRGSIDDWISIGESDSLEKLLKTFIKHLGKESLFDIY
;
A
#
# COMPACT_ATOMS: atom_id res chain seq x y z
N GLU A 1 -4.88 -3.78 21.64
CA GLU A 1 -5.08 -4.00 23.08
C GLU A 1 -5.55 -2.69 23.69
N HIS A 2 -6.61 -2.69 24.48
CA HIS A 2 -6.94 -1.57 25.38
C HIS A 2 -6.40 -1.95 26.76
N PRO A 3 -5.38 -1.26 27.30
CA PRO A 3 -4.66 -1.74 28.47
C PRO A 3 -5.38 -1.45 29.80
N SER A 4 -6.68 -1.13 29.81
CA SER A 4 -7.40 -0.82 31.05
C SER A 4 -8.14 -2.00 31.68
N ASN A 5 -8.49 -3.05 30.93
CA ASN A 5 -9.51 -4.02 31.39
C ASN A 5 -9.11 -5.50 31.41
N ALA A 6 -7.83 -5.86 31.19
CA ALA A 6 -7.37 -7.26 31.25
C ALA A 6 -8.29 -8.28 30.55
N GLN A 7 -8.92 -7.89 29.44
CA GLN A 7 -9.82 -8.75 28.68
C GLN A 7 -9.01 -9.57 27.67
N VAL A 8 -8.99 -10.88 27.88
CA VAL A 8 -8.36 -11.84 26.98
C VAL A 8 -9.33 -12.16 25.85
N PHE A 9 -9.08 -11.65 24.64
CA PHE A 9 -9.84 -12.01 23.45
C PHE A 9 -9.21 -13.25 22.80
N LEU A 10 -9.85 -14.41 22.94
CA LEU A 10 -9.51 -15.59 22.14
C LEU A 10 -9.86 -15.32 20.68
N ARG A 11 -8.88 -14.91 19.88
CA ARG A 11 -9.07 -14.73 18.43
C ARG A 11 -8.76 -16.03 17.71
N LYS A 12 -9.72 -16.51 16.92
CA LYS A 12 -9.53 -17.67 16.02
C LYS A 12 -8.33 -17.42 15.12
N LYS A 13 -7.40 -18.38 15.02
CA LYS A 13 -6.25 -18.32 14.12
C LYS A 13 -6.77 -18.12 12.69
N GLN A 14 -6.53 -16.94 12.13
CA GLN A 14 -7.02 -16.59 10.82
C GLN A 14 -6.28 -17.44 9.78
N ILE A 15 -7.02 -18.18 8.95
CA ILE A 15 -6.43 -19.03 7.92
C ILE A 15 -5.66 -18.11 6.96
N LYS A 16 -4.36 -18.36 6.85
CA LYS A 16 -3.46 -17.60 5.98
C LYS A 16 -3.68 -18.04 4.53
N ILE A 17 -4.53 -17.32 3.80
CA ILE A 17 -4.95 -17.67 2.42
C ILE A 17 -3.95 -17.17 1.38
N ILE A 18 -3.38 -15.99 1.62
CA ILE A 18 -2.24 -15.46 0.88
C ILE A 18 -0.96 -16.01 1.52
N THR A 19 -0.06 -16.49 0.69
CA THR A 19 1.19 -17.14 1.11
C THR A 19 2.26 -16.11 1.45
N ASP A 20 3.28 -16.54 2.20
CA ASP A 20 4.44 -15.68 2.49
C ASP A 20 5.22 -15.32 1.22
N ILE A 21 5.29 -16.23 0.24
CA ILE A 21 5.90 -15.98 -1.06
C ILE A 21 5.21 -14.81 -1.77
N GLU A 22 3.87 -14.80 -1.79
CA GLU A 22 3.09 -13.73 -2.39
C GLU A 22 3.27 -12.39 -1.65
N ASN A 23 3.31 -12.41 -0.33
CA ASN A 23 3.60 -11.22 0.46
C ASN A 23 5.01 -10.66 0.17
N HIS A 24 6.02 -11.53 0.14
CA HIS A 24 7.39 -11.13 -0.22
C HIS A 24 7.47 -10.60 -1.66
N LEU A 25 6.71 -11.19 -2.58
CA LEU A 25 6.64 -10.72 -3.96
C LEU A 25 6.08 -9.30 -4.03
N VAL A 26 4.94 -9.03 -3.39
CA VAL A 26 4.32 -7.69 -3.36
C VAL A 26 5.30 -6.67 -2.79
N ASN A 27 5.89 -6.95 -1.62
CA ASN A 27 6.86 -6.06 -0.99
C ASN A 27 8.10 -5.82 -1.88
N LYS A 28 8.55 -6.84 -2.63
CA LYS A 28 9.65 -6.70 -3.59
C LYS A 28 9.31 -5.75 -4.74
N TYR A 29 8.07 -5.74 -5.23
CA TYR A 29 7.65 -4.79 -6.26
C TYR A 29 7.45 -3.38 -5.70
N LEU A 30 6.83 -3.24 -4.52
CA LEU A 30 6.63 -1.93 -3.89
C LEU A 30 7.96 -1.21 -3.64
N LYS A 31 8.98 -1.93 -3.13
CA LYS A 31 10.33 -1.38 -2.92
C LYS A 31 11.04 -0.89 -4.19
N LYS A 32 10.59 -1.32 -5.38
CA LYS A 32 11.18 -0.92 -6.66
C LYS A 32 10.54 0.33 -7.25
N ILE A 33 9.43 0.80 -6.70
CA ILE A 33 8.73 1.98 -7.20
C ILE A 33 9.63 3.20 -6.95
N LYS A 34 9.93 3.94 -8.02
CA LYS A 34 10.54 5.26 -7.94
C LYS A 34 9.40 6.28 -7.95
N SER A 35 9.02 6.75 -6.78
CA SER A 35 7.93 7.72 -6.56
C SER A 35 8.29 8.61 -5.37
N SER A 36 7.72 9.81 -5.35
CA SER A 36 7.77 10.72 -4.19
C SER A 36 6.90 10.24 -3.01
N TYR A 37 6.12 9.17 -3.20
CA TYR A 37 5.26 8.57 -2.18
C TYR A 37 5.81 7.24 -1.66
N SER A 38 5.53 6.94 -0.39
CA SER A 38 5.81 5.65 0.24
C SER A 38 4.66 4.68 0.03
N TYR A 39 4.96 3.39 -0.07
CA TYR A 39 3.95 2.35 -0.22
C TYR A 39 4.11 1.24 0.81
N ILE A 40 2.98 0.82 1.37
CA ILE A 40 2.89 -0.34 2.27
C ILE A 40 1.79 -1.28 1.76
N SER A 41 1.82 -2.54 2.22
CA SER A 41 0.75 -3.49 1.93
C SER A 41 0.21 -4.10 3.22
N ASP A 42 -1.10 -4.33 3.25
CA ASP A 42 -1.79 -5.13 4.26
C ASP A 42 -2.44 -6.35 3.62
N ILE A 43 -2.47 -7.47 4.36
CA ILE A 43 -3.07 -8.71 3.91
C ILE A 43 -4.19 -9.10 4.87
N LYS A 44 -5.42 -9.09 4.36
CA LYS A 44 -6.61 -9.49 5.11
C LYS A 44 -7.37 -10.59 4.39
N GLY A 45 -7.18 -11.82 4.85
CA GLY A 45 -7.83 -12.99 4.27
C GLY A 45 -7.35 -13.24 2.84
N LYS A 46 -8.23 -13.00 1.85
CA LYS A 46 -7.95 -13.19 0.42
C LYS A 46 -7.52 -11.91 -0.31
N VAL A 47 -7.42 -10.79 0.40
CA VAL A 47 -7.20 -9.46 -0.16
C VAL A 47 -5.82 -8.96 0.25
N ILE A 48 -5.08 -8.44 -0.72
CA ILE A 48 -3.82 -7.70 -0.54
C ILE A 48 -4.14 -6.25 -0.89
N THR A 49 -4.11 -5.34 0.08
CA THR A 49 -4.37 -3.92 -0.15
C THR A 49 -3.05 -3.16 -0.14
N ILE A 50 -2.81 -2.36 -1.18
CA ILE A 50 -1.70 -1.42 -1.27
C ILE A 50 -2.19 -0.07 -0.79
N PHE A 51 -1.40 0.54 0.08
CA PHE A 51 -1.60 1.89 0.55
C PHE A 51 -0.47 2.80 0.08
N GLU A 52 -0.82 4.03 -0.26
CA GLU A 52 0.10 5.10 -0.63
C GLU A 52 0.11 6.15 0.49
N SER A 53 1.28 6.75 0.76
CA SER A 53 1.36 7.86 1.71
C SER A 53 0.64 9.08 1.17
N ASN A 54 -0.14 9.75 2.01
CA ASN A 54 -0.81 11.01 1.64
C ASN A 54 0.19 12.17 1.53
N GLN A 55 1.39 11.99 2.07
CA GLN A 55 2.47 12.96 2.03
C GLN A 55 3.41 12.70 0.85
N ASN A 56 3.81 13.79 0.18
CA ASN A 56 4.90 13.78 -0.79
C ASN A 56 6.23 13.94 -0.05
N ASN A 57 7.02 12.87 -0.02
CA ASN A 57 8.28 12.79 0.71
C ASN A 57 9.33 13.77 0.15
N ASP A 58 9.38 13.94 -1.17
CA ASP A 58 10.34 14.83 -1.81
C ASP A 58 10.05 16.29 -1.46
N ALA A 59 8.76 16.68 -1.48
CA ALA A 59 8.34 18.02 -1.06
C ALA A 59 8.68 18.30 0.42
N ILE A 60 8.48 17.30 1.30
CA ILE A 60 8.86 17.44 2.72
C ILE A 60 10.38 17.62 2.86
N ARG A 61 11.18 16.82 2.16
CA ARG A 61 12.64 16.95 2.15
C ARG A 61 13.08 18.34 1.68
N ASP A 62 12.48 18.83 0.61
CA ASP A 62 12.82 20.16 0.06
C ASP A 62 12.51 21.28 1.04
N VAL A 63 11.35 21.23 1.72
CA VAL A 63 10.99 22.18 2.77
C VAL A 63 11.99 22.10 3.93
N PHE A 64 12.29 20.90 4.43
CA PHE A 64 13.29 20.74 5.50
C PHE A 64 14.65 21.29 5.08
N ASN A 65 15.12 20.99 3.87
CA ASN A 65 16.41 21.44 3.38
C ASN A 65 16.52 22.97 3.27
N LYS A 66 15.43 23.66 2.91
CA LYS A 66 15.35 25.11 2.74
C LYS A 66 15.19 25.85 4.07
N PHE A 67 14.37 25.36 4.98
CA PHE A 67 13.96 26.10 6.19
C PHE A 67 14.70 25.70 7.47
N SER A 68 15.39 24.56 7.48
CA SER A 68 16.05 24.03 8.69
C SER A 68 17.46 24.57 8.87
N ILE A 69 17.60 25.88 9.10
CA ILE A 69 18.87 26.50 9.48
C ILE A 69 19.18 26.11 10.93
N GLY A 70 20.27 25.38 11.15
CA GLY A 70 20.73 24.97 12.49
C GLY A 70 20.22 23.63 13.02
N LEU A 71 19.38 22.91 12.26
CA LEU A 71 18.96 21.54 12.58
C LEU A 71 19.83 20.50 11.83
N PRO A 72 19.93 19.26 12.34
CA PRO A 72 20.62 18.19 11.65
C PRO A 72 19.94 17.87 10.31
N LYS A 73 20.65 18.08 9.20
CA LYS A 73 20.18 17.72 7.85
C LYS A 73 20.43 16.25 7.49
N SER A 74 20.53 15.36 8.48
CA SER A 74 20.80 13.96 8.17
C SER A 74 19.56 13.32 7.55
N ASP A 75 19.76 12.61 6.44
CA ASP A 75 18.67 11.90 5.75
C ASP A 75 17.93 10.95 6.68
N SER A 76 18.63 10.34 7.65
CA SER A 76 18.03 9.48 8.67
C SER A 76 17.00 10.19 9.55
N PHE A 77 17.26 11.43 9.97
CA PHE A 77 16.38 12.20 10.82
C PHE A 77 15.13 12.66 10.05
N ILE A 78 15.33 13.11 8.81
CA ILE A 78 14.23 13.52 7.92
C ILE A 78 13.34 12.31 7.60
N ASN A 79 13.93 11.13 7.34
CA ASN A 79 13.19 9.89 7.14
C ASN A 79 12.35 9.51 8.36
N GLU A 80 12.91 9.61 9.56
CA GLU A 80 12.19 9.29 10.80
C GLU A 80 10.98 10.21 11.01
N ILE A 81 11.11 11.51 10.69
CA ILE A 81 10.00 12.46 10.75
C ILE A 81 8.91 12.10 9.73
N ILE A 82 9.32 11.76 8.50
CA ILE A 82 8.39 11.32 7.45
C ILE A 82 7.64 10.07 7.92
N ASP A 83 8.35 9.06 8.39
CA ASP A 83 7.76 7.78 8.80
C ASP A 83 6.81 7.93 10.00
N LYS A 84 7.16 8.75 11.00
CA LYS A 84 6.33 8.99 12.20
C LYS A 84 5.03 9.73 11.91
N ASN A 85 5.01 10.59 10.89
CA ASN A 85 3.87 11.43 10.55
C ASN A 85 3.13 10.95 9.29
N ALA A 86 3.61 9.87 8.67
CA ALA A 86 3.00 9.33 7.47
C ALA A 86 1.59 8.82 7.76
N SER A 87 0.65 9.27 6.94
CA SER A 87 -0.70 8.72 6.89
C SER A 87 -0.87 8.05 5.54
N TYR A 88 -1.67 6.98 5.50
CA TYR A 88 -1.76 6.10 4.34
C TYR A 88 -3.20 5.94 3.91
N SER A 89 -3.43 6.02 2.60
CA SER A 89 -4.74 5.79 1.99
C SER A 89 -4.69 4.57 1.07
N PRO A 90 -5.75 3.76 1.04
CA PRO A 90 -5.84 2.64 0.09
C PRO A 90 -5.90 3.17 -1.35
N VAL A 91 -5.12 2.58 -2.25
CA VAL A 91 -5.10 2.99 -3.67
C VAL A 91 -5.39 1.83 -4.63
N MET A 92 -5.02 0.61 -4.24
CA MET A 92 -5.16 -0.58 -5.08
C MET A 92 -5.29 -1.83 -4.21
N ARG A 93 -6.01 -2.84 -4.69
CA ARG A 93 -6.02 -4.16 -4.05
C ARG A 93 -6.03 -5.29 -5.06
N PHE A 94 -5.43 -6.40 -4.66
CA PHE A 94 -5.48 -7.68 -5.37
C PHE A 94 -6.31 -8.67 -4.56
N ILE A 95 -7.27 -9.32 -5.20
CA ILE A 95 -8.20 -10.23 -4.55
C ILE A 95 -8.04 -11.62 -5.16
N LEU A 96 -7.69 -12.60 -4.33
CA LEU A 96 -7.61 -13.99 -4.78
C LEU A 96 -9.02 -14.52 -5.09
N LEU A 97 -9.25 -14.86 -6.35
CA LEU A 97 -10.51 -15.44 -6.84
C LEU A 97 -10.49 -16.97 -6.81
N ASP A 98 -9.39 -17.59 -7.27
CA ASP A 98 -9.24 -19.05 -7.31
C ASP A 98 -8.01 -19.50 -6.52
N LYS A 99 -8.25 -20.21 -5.41
CA LYS A 99 -7.18 -20.72 -4.53
C LYS A 99 -6.32 -21.81 -5.16
N LYS A 100 -6.89 -22.63 -6.06
CA LYS A 100 -6.18 -23.75 -6.70
C LYS A 100 -5.31 -23.25 -7.85
N LYS A 101 -5.87 -22.38 -8.69
CA LYS A 101 -5.17 -21.80 -9.84
C LYS A 101 -4.32 -20.57 -9.51
N ARG A 102 -4.44 -20.04 -8.29
CA ARG A 102 -3.82 -18.78 -7.82
C ARG A 102 -4.12 -17.60 -8.75
N ILE A 103 -5.40 -17.45 -9.11
CA ILE A 103 -5.89 -16.36 -9.95
C ILE A 103 -6.37 -15.22 -9.05
N PHE A 104 -5.94 -14.01 -9.37
CA PHE A 104 -6.27 -12.77 -8.69
C PHE A 104 -7.00 -11.84 -9.64
N THR A 105 -7.86 -10.98 -9.10
CA THR A 105 -8.34 -9.78 -9.79
C THR A 105 -7.75 -8.53 -9.15
N THR A 106 -7.78 -7.41 -9.87
CA THR A 106 -7.26 -6.12 -9.41
C THR A 106 -8.40 -5.12 -9.32
N GLU A 107 -8.38 -4.31 -8.27
CA GLU A 107 -9.27 -3.16 -8.14
C GLU A 107 -8.46 -1.93 -7.72
N ARG A 108 -8.85 -0.76 -8.22
CA ARG A 108 -8.35 0.54 -7.76
C ARG A 108 -9.38 1.25 -6.90
N PHE A 109 -8.91 2.11 -6.01
CA PHE A 109 -9.80 2.90 -5.16
C PHE A 109 -10.44 4.05 -5.96
N CYS A 110 -11.72 4.34 -5.72
CA CYS A 110 -12.41 5.50 -6.27
C CYS A 110 -12.49 6.62 -5.23
N PHE A 111 -11.85 7.76 -5.51
CA PHE A 111 -11.88 8.94 -4.62
C PHE A 111 -13.08 9.86 -4.86
N ARG A 112 -14.09 9.43 -5.64
CA ARG A 112 -15.33 10.19 -5.86
C ARG A 112 -16.33 9.86 -4.74
N GLY A 113 -16.75 10.88 -3.99
CA GLY A 113 -17.36 10.72 -2.65
C GLY A 113 -18.71 9.98 -2.53
N SER A 114 -19.12 9.88 -1.26
CA SER A 114 -20.31 9.25 -0.64
C SER A 114 -20.35 7.72 -0.55
N ILE A 115 -19.59 6.98 -1.37
CA ILE A 115 -19.40 5.52 -1.23
C ILE A 115 -17.94 5.20 -1.57
N ASP A 116 -17.21 4.56 -0.65
CA ASP A 116 -15.84 4.08 -0.89
C ASP A 116 -15.86 2.87 -1.86
N ASP A 117 -16.06 3.15 -3.15
CA ASP A 117 -16.20 2.10 -4.15
C ASP A 117 -14.86 1.72 -4.77
N TRP A 118 -14.61 0.42 -4.80
CA TRP A 118 -13.49 -0.18 -5.49
C TRP A 118 -13.90 -0.49 -6.92
N ILE A 119 -13.08 -0.10 -7.89
CA ILE A 119 -13.36 -0.32 -9.32
C ILE A 119 -12.46 -1.45 -9.79
N SER A 120 -13.04 -2.53 -10.31
CA SER A 120 -12.29 -3.59 -10.97
C SER A 120 -11.62 -3.06 -12.23
N ILE A 121 -10.36 -3.41 -12.40
CA ILE A 121 -9.52 -2.95 -13.51
C ILE A 121 -8.81 -4.12 -14.18
N GLY A 122 -8.89 -4.16 -15.51
CA GLY A 122 -8.26 -5.18 -16.33
C GLY A 122 -8.72 -6.62 -16.03
N GLU A 123 -7.98 -7.60 -16.58
CA GLU A 123 -8.32 -9.00 -16.47
C GLU A 123 -7.68 -9.69 -15.25
N SER A 124 -8.30 -10.79 -14.83
CA SER A 124 -7.76 -11.63 -13.75
C SER A 124 -6.60 -12.49 -14.24
N ASP A 125 -5.50 -12.55 -13.47
CA ASP A 125 -4.32 -13.34 -13.81
C ASP A 125 -3.54 -13.71 -12.52
N SER A 126 -2.33 -14.26 -12.68
CA SER A 126 -1.42 -14.49 -11.57
C SER A 126 -0.98 -13.18 -10.91
N LEU A 127 -0.78 -13.20 -9.60
CA LEU A 127 -0.37 -12.02 -8.83
C LEU A 127 0.86 -11.32 -9.44
N GLU A 128 1.88 -12.07 -9.86
CA GLU A 128 3.10 -11.50 -10.42
C GLU A 128 2.84 -10.68 -11.69
N LYS A 129 2.00 -11.17 -12.60
CA LYS A 129 1.67 -10.45 -13.82
C LYS A 129 0.88 -9.19 -13.53
N LEU A 130 -0.11 -9.27 -12.64
CA LEU A 130 -0.88 -8.09 -12.22
C LEU A 130 0.02 -7.04 -11.57
N LEU A 131 0.97 -7.45 -10.72
CA LEU A 131 1.96 -6.54 -10.13
C LEU A 131 2.79 -5.85 -11.23
N LYS A 132 3.31 -6.60 -12.22
CA LYS A 132 4.07 -6.01 -13.36
C LYS A 132 3.23 -5.01 -14.16
N THR A 133 1.95 -5.32 -14.36
CA THR A 133 1.03 -4.50 -15.16
C THR A 133 0.64 -3.23 -14.42
N PHE A 134 0.25 -3.32 -13.14
CA PHE A 134 -0.43 -2.22 -12.45
C PHE A 134 0.47 -1.39 -11.54
N ILE A 135 1.52 -1.95 -10.93
CA ILE A 135 2.37 -1.19 -10.00
C ILE A 135 3.06 0.01 -10.66
N LYS A 136 3.35 -0.07 -11.96
CA LYS A 136 3.97 1.04 -12.71
C LYS A 136 3.11 2.31 -12.80
N HIS A 137 1.82 2.20 -12.46
CA HIS A 137 0.85 3.30 -12.47
C HIS A 137 0.67 3.95 -11.09
N LEU A 138 1.15 3.34 -10.00
CA LEU A 138 1.10 3.94 -8.67
C LEU A 138 1.85 5.28 -8.62
N GLY A 139 1.30 6.27 -7.91
CA GLY A 139 1.81 7.64 -7.87
C GLY A 139 1.68 8.42 -9.19
N LYS A 140 0.88 7.94 -10.15
CA LYS A 140 0.66 8.60 -11.45
C LYS A 140 -0.83 8.72 -11.76
N GLU A 141 -1.20 9.82 -12.42
CA GLU A 141 -2.57 10.06 -12.92
C GLU A 141 -3.09 8.90 -13.78
N SER A 142 -2.21 8.24 -14.54
CA SER A 142 -2.56 7.09 -15.39
C SER A 142 -3.22 5.92 -14.66
N LEU A 143 -3.15 5.85 -13.33
CA LEU A 143 -3.88 4.86 -12.54
C LEU A 143 -5.40 5.03 -12.66
N PHE A 144 -5.87 6.27 -12.74
CA PHE A 144 -7.29 6.62 -12.78
C PHE A 144 -7.90 6.50 -14.18
N ASP A 145 -7.06 6.38 -15.20
CA ASP A 145 -7.47 6.17 -16.59
C ASP A 145 -7.70 4.68 -16.92
N ILE A 146 -7.40 3.77 -15.98
CA ILE A 146 -7.56 2.32 -16.17
C ILE A 146 -9.00 1.90 -15.85
N TYR A 147 -9.57 1.13 -16.77
CA TYR A 147 -10.88 0.47 -16.69
C TYR A 147 -10.72 -1.02 -17.04
#